data_AF-R7THB2-F1
#
_entry.id   AF-R7THB2-F1
#
_cell.length_a   1.000
_cell.length_b   1.000
_cell.length_c   1.000
_cell.angle_alpha   90.00
_cell.angle_beta   90.00
_cell.angle_gamma   90.00
#
_symmetry.space_group_name_H-M   'P 1'
#
loop_
_entity.id
_entity.type
_entity.pdbx_description
1 polymer ?
#
loop_
_entity_poly.entity_id
_entity_poly.type
_entity_poly.pdbx_seq_one_letter_code
_entity_poly.pdbx_strand_id
1 'polypeptide(L)'
;CSPAGCMVELTIQLFIVMVGKQILNNAKEIFLPGIKNWCRGKSQMKKETDSNLYMRWEQDHNLEKLQLLSLFDEYLEMVIQFGFITIFVAAFPLAPLFALINNIIEIRLDAFKFVTQFQRAPATKTQDIGAWSDILTGISFVAVLSNGAIIAFTSGFIPRMVYMLTVNPDEDLHGYVNSTLSVFRVSDYPADKKPLANSTEDYCSIDNINE
;
A
#
# COMPACT_ATOMS: atom_id res chain seq x y z
N CYS A 1 1.25 16.17 -15.42
CA CYS A 1 1.99 15.77 -14.21
C CYS A 1 2.12 16.99 -13.30
N SER A 2 2.10 16.84 -11.96
CA SER A 2 2.44 17.95 -11.05
C SER A 2 3.90 18.41 -11.28
N PRO A 3 4.24 19.70 -11.11
CA PRO A 3 5.62 20.19 -11.25
C PRO A 3 6.62 19.54 -10.29
N ALA A 4 6.15 18.86 -9.23
CA ALA A 4 6.98 18.05 -8.32
C ALA A 4 7.26 16.61 -8.84
N GLY A 5 6.68 16.22 -9.98
CA GLY A 5 6.81 14.90 -10.60
C GLY A 5 5.70 13.91 -10.22
N CYS A 6 5.51 12.89 -11.06
CA CYS A 6 4.40 11.93 -10.96
C CYS A 6 4.68 10.85 -9.88
N MET A 7 5.95 10.69 -9.50
CA MET A 7 6.39 9.79 -8.45
C MET A 7 5.85 10.18 -7.06
N VAL A 8 5.65 11.48 -6.80
CA VAL A 8 5.15 11.96 -5.50
C VAL A 8 3.67 11.60 -5.31
N GLU A 9 2.86 11.73 -6.34
CA GLU A 9 1.44 11.33 -6.30
C GLU A 9 1.30 9.82 -6.06
N LEU A 10 2.12 9.02 -6.74
CA LEU A 10 2.16 7.56 -6.56
C LEU A 10 2.59 7.16 -5.14
N THR A 11 3.63 7.78 -4.58
CA THR A 11 4.10 7.46 -3.22
C THR A 11 3.07 7.80 -2.15
N ILE A 12 2.36 8.93 -2.29
CA ILE A 12 1.27 9.30 -1.37
C ILE A 12 0.13 8.29 -1.47
N GLN A 13 -0.28 7.90 -2.68
CA GLN A 13 -1.34 6.92 -2.88
C GLN A 13 -0.97 5.55 -2.26
N LEU A 14 0.26 5.09 -2.48
CA LEU A 14 0.78 3.85 -1.89
C LEU A 14 0.80 3.93 -0.36
N PHE A 15 1.24 5.05 0.21
CA PHE A 15 1.24 5.26 1.66
C PHE A 15 -0.17 5.18 2.24
N ILE A 16 -1.14 5.86 1.63
CA ILE A 16 -2.54 5.85 2.08
C ILE A 16 -3.13 4.43 2.02
N VAL A 17 -2.87 3.69 0.94
CA VAL A 17 -3.40 2.33 0.79
C VAL A 17 -2.73 1.37 1.77
N MET A 18 -1.42 1.45 1.94
CA MET A 18 -0.64 0.50 2.74
C MET A 18 -0.74 0.76 4.25
N VAL A 19 -0.73 2.02 4.69
CA VAL A 19 -0.85 2.38 6.10
C VAL A 19 -2.32 2.54 6.49
N GLY A 20 -3.11 3.20 5.63
CA GLY A 20 -4.51 3.48 5.92
C GLY A 20 -5.37 2.22 5.97
N LYS A 21 -5.23 1.29 5.00
CA LYS A 21 -5.99 0.03 5.08
C LYS A 21 -5.58 -0.82 6.26
N GLN A 22 -4.28 -0.92 6.57
CA GLN A 22 -3.83 -1.71 7.72
C GLN A 22 -4.43 -1.15 9.01
N ILE A 23 -4.34 0.15 9.25
CA ILE A 23 -4.91 0.75 10.46
C ILE A 23 -6.42 0.48 10.56
N LEU A 24 -7.15 0.60 9.44
CA LEU A 24 -8.60 0.35 9.42
C LEU A 24 -8.94 -1.12 9.62
N ASN A 25 -8.16 -2.05 9.07
CA ASN A 25 -8.35 -3.49 9.24
C ASN A 25 -8.08 -3.88 10.69
N ASN A 26 -6.92 -3.50 11.23
CA ASN A 26 -6.54 -3.75 12.62
C ASN A 26 -7.55 -3.13 13.60
N ALA A 27 -8.06 -1.93 13.30
CA ALA A 27 -9.11 -1.30 14.09
C ALA A 27 -10.42 -2.09 14.05
N LYS A 28 -10.90 -2.50 12.86
CA LYS A 28 -12.11 -3.33 12.74
C LYS A 28 -11.97 -4.64 13.49
N GLU A 29 -10.82 -5.29 13.38
CA GLU A 29 -10.55 -6.57 14.00
C GLU A 29 -10.57 -6.51 15.54
N ILE A 30 -10.16 -5.39 16.14
CA ILE A 30 -10.29 -5.15 17.58
C ILE A 30 -11.73 -4.76 17.96
N PHE A 31 -12.34 -3.88 17.17
CA PHE A 31 -13.59 -3.22 17.55
C PHE A 31 -14.83 -4.12 17.36
N LEU A 32 -14.87 -4.91 16.28
CA LEU A 32 -15.97 -5.82 15.96
C LEU A 32 -16.22 -6.89 17.04
N PRO A 33 -15.21 -7.65 17.50
CA PRO A 33 -15.41 -8.62 18.57
C PRO A 33 -15.75 -7.94 19.90
N GLY A 34 -15.19 -6.76 20.18
CA GLY A 34 -15.53 -5.96 21.36
C GLY A 34 -17.01 -5.59 21.41
N ILE A 35 -17.56 -5.08 20.29
CA ILE A 35 -18.99 -4.78 20.18
C ILE A 35 -19.83 -6.05 20.28
N LYS A 36 -19.44 -7.12 19.57
CA LYS A 36 -20.20 -8.37 19.54
C LYS A 36 -20.29 -8.99 20.94
N ASN A 37 -19.18 -9.03 21.68
CA ASN A 37 -19.13 -9.52 23.04
C ASN A 37 -19.91 -8.62 24.01
N TRP A 38 -19.88 -7.31 23.82
CA TRP A 38 -20.69 -6.38 24.60
C TRP A 38 -22.21 -6.56 24.37
N CYS A 39 -22.64 -6.69 23.12
CA CYS A 39 -24.04 -6.98 22.77
C CYS A 39 -24.50 -8.34 23.30
N ARG A 40 -23.64 -9.36 23.23
CA ARG A 40 -23.92 -10.70 23.78
C ARG A 40 -24.02 -10.69 25.30
N GLY A 41 -23.13 -9.98 26.00
CA GLY A 41 -23.18 -9.81 27.45
C GLY A 41 -24.51 -9.18 27.92
N LYS A 42 -25.01 -8.17 27.20
CA LYS A 42 -26.33 -7.58 27.48
C LYS A 42 -27.50 -8.55 27.22
N SER A 43 -27.40 -9.39 26.19
CA SER A 43 -28.43 -10.39 25.88
C SER A 43 -28.40 -11.60 26.84
N GLN A 44 -27.24 -11.95 27.38
CA GLN A 44 -27.06 -13.08 28.30
C GLN A 44 -27.48 -12.73 29.72
N MET A 45 -27.22 -11.50 30.21
CA MET A 45 -27.80 -11.02 31.48
C MET A 45 -29.34 -11.07 31.50
N LYS A 46 -29.99 -11.01 30.33
CA LYS A 46 -31.45 -11.13 30.19
C LYS A 46 -31.96 -12.59 30.24
N LYS A 47 -31.06 -13.56 30.08
CA LYS A 47 -31.31 -15.02 30.11
C LYS A 47 -30.90 -15.67 31.44
N GLU A 48 -30.14 -14.96 32.27
CA GLU A 48 -29.48 -15.42 33.50
C GLU A 48 -30.43 -15.60 34.71
N THR A 49 -31.75 -15.64 34.49
CA THR A 49 -32.73 -15.91 35.56
C THR A 49 -32.89 -17.42 35.84
N ASP A 50 -32.39 -18.33 34.99
CA ASP A 50 -32.84 -19.74 35.05
C ASP A 50 -31.80 -20.85 35.31
N SER A 51 -30.47 -20.64 35.27
CA SER A 51 -29.53 -21.73 35.63
C SER A 51 -28.05 -21.30 35.78
N ASN A 52 -27.51 -21.42 36.99
CA ASN A 52 -26.20 -20.94 37.44
C ASN A 52 -24.96 -21.79 37.00
N LEU A 53 -24.96 -22.47 35.86
CA LEU A 53 -23.78 -23.20 35.38
C LEU A 53 -23.54 -23.01 33.89
N TYR A 54 -22.73 -22.02 33.54
CA TYR A 54 -22.33 -21.77 32.16
C TYR A 54 -21.19 -22.74 31.78
N MET A 55 -21.55 -23.86 31.14
CA MET A 55 -20.60 -24.95 30.81
C MET A 55 -19.62 -24.53 29.70
N ARG A 56 -18.41 -25.11 29.70
CA ARG A 56 -17.35 -24.75 28.72
C ARG A 56 -17.75 -25.00 27.26
N TRP A 57 -18.54 -26.03 26.98
CA TRP A 57 -19.00 -26.30 25.61
C TRP A 57 -20.02 -25.26 25.12
N GLU A 58 -20.82 -24.65 26.01
CA GLU A 58 -21.75 -23.57 25.66
C GLU A 58 -20.99 -22.27 25.35
N GLN A 59 -19.90 -22.01 26.09
CA GLN A 59 -18.97 -20.92 25.81
C GLN A 59 -18.36 -21.07 24.42
N ASP A 60 -17.82 -22.24 24.12
CA ASP A 60 -17.21 -22.53 22.82
C ASP A 60 -18.23 -22.48 21.68
N HIS A 61 -19.45 -23.01 21.89
CA HIS A 61 -20.51 -22.97 20.87
C HIS A 61 -20.90 -21.53 20.47
N ASN A 62 -20.71 -20.56 21.36
CA ASN A 62 -21.01 -19.15 21.10
C ASN A 62 -19.90 -18.41 20.32
N LEU A 63 -18.68 -18.95 20.25
CA LEU A 63 -17.59 -18.40 19.44
C LEU A 63 -17.85 -18.57 17.94
N GLU A 64 -17.17 -17.79 17.09
CA GLU A 64 -17.29 -17.94 15.64
C GLU A 64 -16.57 -19.21 15.15
N LYS A 65 -17.14 -19.89 14.15
CA LYS A 65 -16.44 -21.01 13.49
C LYS A 65 -15.45 -20.46 12.49
N LEU A 66 -14.23 -20.99 12.51
CA LEU A 66 -13.24 -20.67 11.48
C LEU A 66 -13.75 -21.17 10.12
N GLN A 67 -14.06 -20.25 9.22
CA GLN A 67 -14.44 -20.59 7.85
C GLN A 67 -13.18 -20.93 7.05
N LEU A 68 -13.27 -21.89 6.13
CA LEU A 68 -12.16 -22.23 5.22
C LEU A 68 -11.64 -21.00 4.45
N LEU A 69 -12.54 -20.07 4.12
CA LEU A 69 -12.21 -18.83 3.41
C LEU A 69 -11.49 -17.79 4.30
N SER A 70 -11.57 -17.90 5.62
CA SER A 70 -10.94 -16.95 6.55
C SER A 70 -9.43 -16.93 6.40
N LEU A 71 -8.80 -18.11 6.24
CA LEU A 71 -7.36 -18.21 6.00
C LEU A 71 -6.98 -17.66 4.61
N PHE A 72 -7.86 -17.80 3.63
CA PHE A 72 -7.62 -17.24 2.29
C PHE A 72 -7.53 -15.71 2.34
N ASP A 73 -8.45 -15.06 3.05
CA ASP A 73 -8.45 -13.60 3.20
C ASP A 73 -7.20 -13.10 3.96
N GLU A 74 -6.78 -13.82 5.02
CA GLU A 74 -5.55 -13.51 5.76
C GLU A 74 -4.29 -13.62 4.88
N TYR A 75 -4.18 -14.69 4.06
CA TYR A 75 -3.08 -14.80 3.10
C TYR A 75 -3.15 -13.75 2.00
N LEU A 76 -4.35 -13.44 1.50
CA LEU A 76 -4.55 -12.44 0.45
C LEU A 76 -4.08 -11.06 0.91
N GLU A 77 -4.40 -10.66 2.13
CA GLU A 77 -3.96 -9.40 2.72
C GLU A 77 -2.42 -9.30 2.76
N MET A 78 -1.75 -10.34 3.26
CA MET A 78 -0.29 -10.42 3.34
C MET A 78 0.37 -10.39 1.95
N VAL A 79 -0.21 -11.10 0.96
CA VAL A 79 0.32 -11.15 -0.41
C VAL A 79 0.15 -9.81 -1.13
N ILE A 80 -0.98 -9.13 -0.93
CA ILE A 80 -1.20 -7.78 -1.47
C ILE A 80 -0.18 -6.80 -0.88
N GLN A 81 0.05 -6.86 0.43
CA GLN A 81 1.06 -6.03 1.09
C GLN A 81 2.46 -6.29 0.54
N PHE A 82 2.84 -7.57 0.36
CA PHE A 82 4.10 -7.95 -0.27
C PHE A 82 4.23 -7.41 -1.71
N GLY A 83 3.16 -7.48 -2.50
CA GLY A 83 3.12 -6.95 -3.86
C GLY A 83 3.37 -5.43 -3.90
N PHE A 84 2.71 -4.66 -3.04
CA PHE A 84 2.93 -3.22 -2.98
C PHE A 84 4.36 -2.85 -2.57
N ILE A 85 4.94 -3.58 -1.61
CA ILE A 85 6.31 -3.33 -1.16
C ILE A 85 7.31 -3.63 -2.28
N THR A 86 7.17 -4.78 -2.93
CA THR A 86 8.18 -5.26 -3.87
C THR A 86 8.11 -4.57 -5.22
N ILE A 87 6.92 -4.35 -5.78
CA ILE A 87 6.75 -3.76 -7.12
C ILE A 87 7.15 -2.27 -7.15
N PHE A 88 6.96 -1.55 -6.04
CA PHE A 88 7.15 -0.10 -5.97
C PHE A 88 8.28 0.34 -5.02
N VAL A 89 9.19 -0.56 -4.65
CA VAL A 89 10.28 -0.23 -3.71
C VAL A 89 11.20 0.88 -4.24
N ALA A 90 11.41 0.95 -5.56
CA ALA A 90 12.21 2.00 -6.19
C ALA A 90 11.59 3.39 -6.03
N ALA A 91 10.27 3.49 -5.86
CA ALA A 91 9.57 4.75 -5.63
C ALA A 91 9.55 5.13 -4.14
N PHE A 92 9.35 4.16 -3.24
CA PHE A 92 9.26 4.40 -1.80
C PHE A 92 10.13 3.44 -0.99
N PRO A 93 11.40 3.80 -0.69
CA PRO A 93 12.34 2.90 -0.03
C PRO A 93 11.99 2.63 1.45
N LEU A 94 11.14 3.45 2.07
CA LEU A 94 10.69 3.28 3.47
C LEU A 94 9.50 2.32 3.61
N ALA A 95 8.87 1.88 2.52
CA ALA A 95 7.73 0.96 2.55
C ALA A 95 7.99 -0.32 3.39
N PRO A 96 9.15 -1.00 3.27
CA PRO A 96 9.43 -2.21 4.05
C PRO A 96 9.44 -1.98 5.56
N LEU A 97 9.82 -0.78 6.02
CA LEU A 97 9.85 -0.45 7.44
C LEU A 97 8.43 -0.32 8.00
N PHE A 98 7.53 0.37 7.28
CA PHE A 98 6.12 0.45 7.67
C PHE A 98 5.45 -0.92 7.63
N ALA A 99 5.78 -1.75 6.64
CA ALA A 99 5.32 -3.13 6.58
C ALA A 99 5.73 -3.95 7.79
N LEU A 100 6.98 -3.81 8.23
CA LEU A 100 7.50 -4.56 9.36
C LEU A 100 6.75 -4.20 10.65
N ILE A 101 6.51 -2.91 10.89
CA ILE A 101 5.74 -2.44 12.05
C ILE A 101 4.32 -2.98 12.00
N ASN A 102 3.68 -2.90 10.83
CA ASN A 102 2.35 -3.45 10.61
C ASN A 102 2.31 -4.95 10.89
N ASN A 103 3.24 -5.73 10.33
CA ASN A 103 3.31 -7.19 10.53
C ASN A 103 3.54 -7.57 11.99
N ILE A 104 4.32 -6.80 12.75
CA ILE A 104 4.53 -7.05 14.20
C ILE A 104 3.22 -6.88 14.97
N ILE A 105 2.44 -5.84 14.64
CA ILE A 105 1.12 -5.60 15.25
C ILE A 105 0.15 -6.70 14.81
N GLU A 106 0.13 -7.03 13.51
CA GLU A 106 -0.75 -8.02 12.90
C GLU A 106 -0.62 -9.39 13.56
N ILE A 107 0.61 -9.89 13.72
CA ILE A 107 0.86 -11.18 14.37
C ILE A 107 0.24 -11.23 15.77
N ARG A 108 0.23 -10.11 16.51
CA ARG A 108 -0.37 -10.05 17.85
C ARG A 108 -1.89 -9.99 17.79
N LEU A 109 -2.45 -9.25 16.84
CA LEU A 109 -3.91 -9.13 16.66
C LEU A 109 -4.53 -10.42 16.14
N ASP A 110 -3.91 -11.06 15.14
CA ASP A 110 -4.33 -12.37 14.64
C ASP A 110 -4.28 -13.41 15.74
N ALA A 111 -3.18 -13.48 16.51
CA ALA A 111 -3.08 -14.40 17.63
C ALA A 111 -4.19 -14.17 18.68
N PHE A 112 -4.51 -12.91 18.97
CA PHE A 112 -5.61 -12.56 19.87
C PHE A 112 -6.96 -12.99 19.29
N LYS A 113 -7.21 -12.74 18.00
CA LYS A 113 -8.43 -13.15 17.27
C LYS A 113 -8.62 -14.67 17.32
N PHE A 114 -7.58 -15.44 17.00
CA PHE A 114 -7.63 -16.91 17.02
C PHE A 114 -7.83 -17.51 18.41
N VAL A 115 -7.27 -16.89 19.45
CA VAL A 115 -7.38 -17.40 20.83
C VAL A 115 -8.71 -17.02 21.48
N THR A 116 -9.29 -15.86 21.14
CA THR A 116 -10.44 -15.31 21.88
C THR A 116 -11.75 -15.28 21.13
N GLN A 117 -11.75 -15.26 19.78
CA GLN A 117 -12.96 -15.05 18.98
C GLN A 117 -13.40 -16.29 18.21
N PHE A 118 -12.47 -17.15 17.82
CA PHE A 118 -12.76 -18.36 17.07
C PHE A 118 -12.84 -19.61 17.94
N GLN A 119 -13.71 -20.53 17.53
CA GLN A 119 -13.68 -21.92 18.00
C GLN A 119 -12.39 -22.57 17.56
N ARG A 120 -11.88 -23.49 18.38
CA ARG A 120 -10.69 -24.26 18.05
C ARG A 120 -10.92 -25.06 16.76
N ALA A 121 -10.22 -24.67 15.70
CA ALA A 121 -10.24 -25.39 14.44
C ALA A 121 -9.55 -26.77 14.57
N PRO A 122 -10.00 -27.79 13.83
CA PRO A 122 -9.31 -29.07 13.79
C PRO A 122 -7.93 -28.91 13.14
N ALA A 123 -6.91 -29.50 13.76
CA ALA A 123 -5.56 -29.45 13.24
C ALA A 123 -5.47 -30.21 11.92
N THR A 124 -5.10 -29.51 10.84
CA THR A 124 -4.84 -30.09 9.53
C THR A 124 -3.34 -30.03 9.28
N LYS A 125 -2.74 -31.12 8.81
CA LYS A 125 -1.32 -31.15 8.43
C LYS A 125 -1.20 -30.74 6.97
N THR A 126 -0.44 -29.69 6.70
CA THR A 126 -0.06 -29.25 5.36
C THR A 126 1.45 -29.20 5.28
N GLN A 127 2.01 -29.56 4.11
CA GLN A 127 3.47 -29.54 3.89
C GLN A 127 3.95 -28.13 3.54
N ASP A 128 3.13 -27.40 2.79
CA ASP A 128 3.48 -26.11 2.19
C ASP A 128 2.30 -25.12 2.29
N ILE A 129 2.57 -23.84 2.03
CA ILE A 129 1.53 -22.79 1.91
C ILE A 129 0.66 -22.96 0.65
N GLY A 130 1.02 -23.88 -0.24
CA GLY A 130 0.28 -24.18 -1.47
C GLY A 130 0.52 -23.15 -2.58
N ALA A 131 -0.53 -22.84 -3.33
CA ALA A 131 -0.48 -21.95 -4.51
C ALA A 131 0.08 -20.54 -4.22
N TRP A 132 0.03 -20.10 -2.96
CA TRP A 132 0.59 -18.81 -2.53
C TRP A 132 2.10 -18.70 -2.79
N SER A 133 2.85 -19.81 -2.73
CA SER A 133 4.29 -19.81 -3.05
C SER A 133 4.55 -19.45 -4.51
N ASP A 134 3.77 -20.02 -5.42
CA ASP A 134 3.88 -19.75 -6.86
C ASP A 134 3.46 -18.30 -7.17
N ILE A 135 2.42 -17.80 -6.50
CA ILE A 135 1.97 -16.41 -6.62
C ILE A 135 3.06 -15.43 -6.15
N LEU A 136 3.67 -15.66 -4.99
CA LEU A 136 4.76 -14.82 -4.46
C LEU A 136 5.98 -14.81 -5.39
N THR A 137 6.29 -15.96 -6.00
CA THR A 137 7.36 -16.08 -7.00
C THR A 137 7.03 -15.28 -8.26
N GLY A 138 5.79 -15.36 -8.75
CA GLY A 138 5.31 -14.58 -9.90
C GLY A 138 5.37 -13.07 -9.63
N ILE A 139 4.91 -12.62 -8.45
CA ILE A 139 4.98 -11.21 -8.03
C ILE A 139 6.44 -10.73 -8.00
N SER A 140 7.36 -11.56 -7.50
CA SER A 140 8.78 -11.21 -7.42
C SER A 140 9.41 -11.03 -8.81
N PHE A 141 9.04 -11.85 -9.79
CA PHE A 141 9.47 -11.66 -11.18
C PHE A 141 8.94 -10.35 -11.78
N VAL A 142 7.65 -10.06 -11.58
CA VAL A 142 7.04 -8.80 -12.03
C VAL A 142 7.70 -7.61 -11.35
N ALA A 143 8.01 -7.70 -10.05
CA ALA A 143 8.64 -6.64 -9.29
C ALA A 143 10.00 -6.24 -9.87
N VAL A 144 10.83 -7.19 -10.33
CA VAL A 144 12.11 -6.88 -10.96
C VAL A 144 11.92 -6.06 -12.23
N LEU A 145 10.97 -6.46 -13.09
CA LEU A 145 10.65 -5.75 -14.33
C LEU A 145 10.08 -4.35 -14.06
N SER A 146 9.14 -4.24 -13.12
CA SER A 146 8.50 -2.97 -12.75
C SER A 146 9.50 -1.99 -12.16
N ASN A 147 10.35 -2.40 -11.22
CA ASN A 147 11.37 -1.51 -10.66
C ASN A 147 12.39 -1.06 -11.71
N GLY A 148 12.78 -1.94 -12.63
CA GLY A 148 13.62 -1.58 -13.77
C GLY A 148 12.97 -0.50 -14.65
N ALA A 149 11.68 -0.65 -14.97
CA ALA A 149 10.92 0.34 -15.73
C ALA A 149 10.75 1.66 -14.98
N ILE A 150 10.50 1.62 -13.66
CA ILE A 150 10.40 2.82 -12.80
C ILE A 150 11.71 3.60 -12.85
N ILE A 151 12.86 2.92 -12.68
CA ILE A 151 14.17 3.57 -12.75
C ILE A 151 14.42 4.13 -14.16
N ALA A 152 14.06 3.39 -15.22
CA ALA A 152 14.35 3.81 -16.57
C ALA A 152 13.51 4.99 -17.06
N PHE A 153 12.20 4.96 -16.83
CA PHE A 153 11.26 5.91 -17.45
C PHE A 153 10.79 7.00 -16.51
N THR A 154 10.54 6.66 -15.25
CA THR A 154 9.92 7.60 -14.30
C THR A 154 10.93 8.30 -13.40
N SER A 155 12.13 7.74 -13.25
CA SER A 155 13.16 8.35 -12.42
C SER A 155 13.95 9.39 -13.22
N GLY A 156 14.20 10.54 -12.61
CA GLY A 156 15.11 11.55 -13.15
C GLY A 156 16.58 11.10 -13.16
N PHE A 157 16.88 9.83 -12.87
CA PHE A 157 18.24 9.31 -12.82
C PHE A 157 18.90 9.31 -14.20
N ILE A 158 18.24 8.75 -15.22
CA ILE A 158 18.82 8.64 -16.57
C ILE A 158 19.10 10.02 -17.19
N PRO A 159 18.16 10.98 -17.23
CA PRO A 159 18.42 12.29 -17.82
C PRO A 159 19.54 13.08 -17.10
N ARG A 160 19.64 12.97 -15.77
CA ARG A 160 20.73 13.57 -14.98
C ARG A 160 22.08 12.96 -15.32
N MET A 161 22.14 11.63 -15.40
CA MET A 161 23.36 10.90 -15.80
C MET A 161 23.80 11.30 -17.22
N VAL A 162 22.86 11.38 -18.16
CA VAL A 162 23.16 11.81 -19.54
C VAL A 162 23.69 13.25 -19.56
N TYR A 163 23.09 14.17 -18.81
CA TYR A 163 23.55 15.55 -18.74
C TYR A 163 24.99 15.66 -18.20
N MET A 164 25.29 14.97 -17.10
CA MET A 164 26.63 14.96 -16.50
C MET A 164 27.69 14.37 -17.44
N LEU A 165 27.34 13.35 -18.23
CA LEU A 165 28.29 12.67 -19.10
C LEU A 165 28.48 13.31 -20.47
N THR A 166 27.49 14.06 -20.98
CA THR A 166 27.48 14.54 -22.37
C THR A 166 27.44 16.05 -22.52
N VAL A 167 26.87 16.77 -21.54
CA VAL A 167 26.61 18.21 -21.65
C VAL A 167 27.55 19.02 -20.76
N ASN A 168 27.75 18.59 -19.50
CA ASN A 168 28.60 19.32 -18.57
C ASN A 168 30.00 18.68 -18.43
N PRO A 169 31.08 19.35 -18.86
CA PRO A 169 32.44 18.83 -18.72
C PRO A 169 32.92 18.73 -17.26
N ASP A 170 32.29 19.46 -16.33
CA ASP A 170 32.64 19.43 -14.90
C ASP A 170 31.97 18.27 -14.13
N GLU A 171 31.21 17.41 -14.82
CA GLU A 171 30.41 16.32 -14.24
C GLU A 171 29.44 16.76 -13.12
N ASP A 172 29.08 18.04 -13.07
CA ASP A 172 28.16 18.59 -12.07
C ASP A 172 26.75 18.79 -12.63
N LEU A 173 25.74 18.85 -11.75
CA LEU A 173 24.36 19.16 -12.12
C LEU A 173 24.08 20.67 -12.21
N HIS A 174 25.10 21.52 -12.13
CA HIS A 174 24.92 22.96 -12.27
C HIS A 174 24.31 23.30 -13.63
N GLY A 175 23.22 24.07 -13.62
CA GLY A 175 22.49 24.43 -14.84
C GLY A 175 21.59 23.33 -15.44
N TYR A 176 21.52 22.13 -14.84
CA TYR A 176 20.70 21.00 -15.33
C TYR A 176 19.26 21.44 -15.61
N VAL A 177 18.60 22.06 -14.64
CA VAL A 177 17.20 22.51 -14.77
C VAL A 177 17.02 23.46 -15.95
N ASN A 178 17.96 24.38 -16.18
CA ASN A 178 17.85 25.33 -17.29
C ASN A 178 18.08 24.68 -18.66
N SER A 179 18.85 23.58 -18.71
CA SER A 179 19.09 22.81 -19.94
C SER A 179 17.94 21.86 -20.29
N THR A 180 17.20 21.38 -19.28
CA THR A 180 16.08 20.45 -19.46
C THR A 180 14.77 21.14 -19.79
N LEU A 181 14.63 22.41 -19.39
CA LEU A 181 13.45 23.20 -19.69
C LEU A 181 13.41 23.57 -21.17
N SER A 182 12.30 23.27 -21.83
CA SER A 182 12.01 23.76 -23.16
C SER A 182 11.35 25.12 -23.08
N VAL A 183 11.76 26.06 -23.93
CA VAL A 183 11.17 27.40 -23.99
C VAL A 183 10.08 27.42 -25.05
N PHE A 184 8.87 27.79 -24.66
CA PHE A 184 7.71 27.93 -25.53
C PHE A 184 7.28 29.40 -25.60
N ARG A 185 7.02 29.91 -26.81
CA ARG A 185 6.54 31.28 -26.99
C ARG A 185 5.02 31.34 -26.86
N VAL A 186 4.53 32.28 -26.05
CA VAL A 186 3.09 32.41 -25.80
C VAL A 186 2.33 32.86 -27.07
N SER A 187 3.02 33.48 -28.04
CA SER A 187 2.48 33.82 -29.35
C SER A 187 1.94 32.62 -30.12
N ASP A 188 2.53 31.45 -29.92
CA ASP A 188 2.32 30.24 -30.74
C ASP A 188 1.09 29.45 -30.30
N TYR A 189 0.45 29.84 -29.19
CA TYR A 189 -0.83 29.27 -28.77
C TYR A 189 -1.93 29.55 -29.80
N PRO A 190 -2.77 28.55 -30.13
CA PRO A 190 -3.97 28.78 -30.90
C PRO A 190 -4.95 29.67 -30.10
N ALA A 191 -5.71 30.51 -30.80
CA ALA A 191 -6.46 31.62 -30.21
C ALA A 191 -7.47 31.20 -29.12
N ASP A 192 -7.95 29.95 -29.17
CA ASP A 192 -8.88 29.32 -28.25
C ASP A 192 -8.23 28.80 -26.96
N LYS A 193 -6.91 28.60 -26.93
CA LYS A 193 -6.15 28.07 -25.78
C LYS A 193 -5.20 29.08 -25.14
N LYS A 194 -5.25 30.35 -25.57
CA LYS A 194 -4.44 31.41 -24.96
C LYS A 194 -4.89 31.64 -23.51
N PRO A 195 -3.94 31.90 -22.59
CA PRO A 195 -4.29 32.24 -21.22
C PRO A 195 -5.18 33.49 -21.18
N LEU A 196 -6.23 33.43 -20.35
CA LEU A 196 -7.24 34.50 -20.23
C LEU A 196 -6.71 35.80 -19.59
N ALA A 197 -5.55 35.75 -18.95
CA ALA A 197 -4.91 36.91 -18.36
C ALA A 197 -3.94 37.57 -19.35
N ASN A 198 -3.93 38.91 -19.40
CA ASN A 198 -2.88 39.69 -20.07
C ASN A 198 -1.54 39.46 -19.34
N SER A 199 -0.90 38.32 -19.59
CA SER A 199 0.46 38.08 -19.15
C SER A 199 1.39 38.92 -20.02
N THR A 200 2.21 39.77 -19.41
CA THR A 200 3.30 40.49 -20.08
C THR A 200 4.50 39.59 -20.39
N GLU A 201 4.37 38.28 -20.18
CA GLU A 201 5.43 37.30 -20.41
C GLU A 201 5.32 36.74 -21.83
N ASP A 202 6.39 36.92 -22.61
CA ASP A 202 6.48 36.45 -23.99
C ASP A 202 6.84 34.96 -24.09
N TYR A 203 7.38 34.39 -23.02
CA TYR A 203 7.93 33.03 -22.97
C TYR A 203 7.45 32.29 -21.73
N CYS A 204 7.18 30.99 -21.89
CA CYS A 204 7.00 30.06 -20.78
C CYS A 204 7.96 28.88 -20.91
N SER A 205 8.43 28.36 -19.78
CA SER A 205 9.31 27.20 -19.73
C SER A 205 8.50 25.96 -19.37
N ILE A 206 8.65 24.89 -20.15
CA ILE A 206 7.93 23.63 -19.98
C ILE A 206 8.95 22.50 -19.77
N ASP A 207 8.73 21.69 -18.74
CA ASP A 207 9.51 20.49 -18.49
C ASP A 207 8.94 19.31 -19.30
N ASN A 208 9.66 18.92 -20.37
CA ASN A 208 9.26 17.83 -21.26
C ASN A 208 9.74 16.44 -20.79
N ILE A 209 10.42 16.35 -19.63
CA ILE A 209 10.98 15.08 -19.14
C ILE A 209 9.92 14.20 -18.45
N ASN A 210 8.78 14.78 -18.07
CA ASN A 210 7.71 14.09 -17.33
C ASN A 210 6.45 13.81 -18.18
N GLU A 211 6.60 13.69 -19.51
CA GLU A 211 5.53 13.29 -20.43
C GLU A 211 5.50 11.78 -20.68
#